data_AF-A0A522H1W4-F1
#
_entry.id   AF-A0A522H1W4-F1
#
_cell.length_a   1.000
_cell.length_b   1.000
_cell.length_c   1.000
_cell.angle_alpha   90.00
_cell.angle_beta   90.00
_cell.angle_gamma   90.00
#
_symmetry.space_group_name_H-M   'P 1'
#
loop_
_entity.id
_entity.type
_entity.pdbx_description
1 polymer ?
#
loop_
_entity_poly.entity_id
_entity_poly.type
_entity_poly.pdbx_seq_one_letter_code
_entity_poly.pdbx_strand_id
1 'polypeptide(L)'
;MAHIFYPLATSHGRICTAMTALVVVLALGGCATMPPPNDAMNLAQARLQDARDADASDYAPVDLGFAQNKFQQAQAAMAERKYADAANLAAESRADAELARAKAQLGAARAQIQAKLKENDRLRKVGEQIDAGAPAQAASATPATPPPAAAIPDMPAPASSTLSTPPAGPRSRGGFQTVPAGQGSGGGFQTVPAPSSSASGQPATNPNQGGQP
;
A
#
# COMPACT_ATOMS: atom_id res chain seq x y z
N MET A 1 59.76 -66.00 25.07
CA MET A 1 58.86 -65.77 26.23
C MET A 1 59.30 -64.46 26.87
N ALA A 2 58.53 -63.40 26.97
CA ALA A 2 57.09 -63.28 27.19
C ALA A 2 56.48 -62.11 26.40
N HIS A 3 55.24 -62.30 25.94
CA HIS A 3 54.39 -61.23 25.43
C HIS A 3 53.74 -60.52 26.61
N ILE A 4 54.03 -59.23 26.78
CA ILE A 4 53.32 -58.37 27.73
C ILE A 4 52.01 -57.96 27.06
N PHE A 5 50.94 -58.64 27.47
CA PHE A 5 49.56 -58.36 27.12
C PHE A 5 49.12 -57.14 27.95
N TYR A 6 48.96 -55.98 27.32
CA TYR A 6 48.38 -54.80 27.96
C TYR A 6 46.84 -54.94 27.96
N PRO A 7 46.18 -55.07 29.13
CA PRO A 7 44.73 -55.03 29.18
C PRO A 7 44.27 -53.58 28.97
N LEU A 8 43.52 -53.36 27.89
CA LEU A 8 42.77 -52.13 27.68
C LEU A 8 41.60 -52.13 28.67
N ALA A 9 41.85 -51.65 29.89
CA ALA A 9 40.83 -51.52 30.93
C ALA A 9 39.81 -50.45 30.52
N THR A 10 38.58 -50.91 30.35
CA THR A 10 37.36 -50.23 29.90
C THR A 10 36.97 -49.07 30.82
N SER A 11 37.31 -47.83 30.42
CA SER A 11 36.82 -46.58 31.03
C SER A 11 35.39 -46.23 30.59
N HIS A 12 34.44 -47.18 30.67
CA HIS A 12 33.06 -46.94 30.20
C HIS A 12 32.19 -46.25 31.28
N GLY A 13 32.45 -46.51 32.57
CA GLY A 13 31.67 -45.92 33.67
C GLY A 13 31.89 -44.42 33.87
N ARG A 14 33.12 -43.92 33.66
CA ARG A 14 33.47 -42.50 33.87
C ARG A 14 32.99 -41.60 32.72
N ILE A 15 32.87 -42.15 31.51
CA ILE A 15 32.40 -41.44 30.32
C ILE A 15 30.87 -41.26 30.38
N CYS A 16 30.12 -42.26 30.83
CA CYS A 16 28.66 -42.15 30.98
C CYS A 16 28.24 -41.11 32.03
N THR A 17 28.96 -41.01 33.16
CA THR A 17 28.68 -39.99 34.19
C THR A 17 29.04 -38.57 33.74
N ALA A 18 30.09 -38.42 32.94
CA ALA A 18 30.48 -37.13 32.39
C ALA A 18 29.47 -36.65 31.33
N MET A 19 28.92 -37.56 30.52
CA MET A 19 27.93 -37.20 29.51
C MET A 19 26.58 -36.79 30.13
N THR A 20 26.14 -37.49 31.18
CA THR A 20 24.90 -37.11 31.91
C THR A 20 25.06 -35.78 32.63
N ALA A 21 26.20 -35.50 33.24
CA ALA A 21 26.46 -34.19 33.87
C ALA A 21 26.46 -33.04 32.86
N LEU A 22 27.03 -33.24 31.66
CA LEU A 22 27.03 -32.24 30.60
C LEU A 22 25.61 -31.97 30.07
N VAL A 23 24.81 -33.01 29.84
CA VAL A 23 23.40 -32.87 29.41
C VAL A 23 22.55 -32.15 30.46
N VAL A 24 22.76 -32.43 31.75
CA VAL A 24 22.07 -31.73 32.84
C VAL A 24 22.48 -30.26 32.92
N VAL A 25 23.77 -29.94 32.77
CA VAL A 25 24.23 -28.53 32.76
C VAL A 25 23.72 -27.77 31.52
N LEU A 26 23.66 -28.39 30.34
CA LEU A 26 23.06 -27.75 29.15
C LEU A 26 21.54 -27.59 29.30
N ALA A 27 20.86 -28.52 29.97
CA ALA A 27 19.43 -28.40 30.28
C ALA A 27 19.14 -27.27 31.29
N LEU A 28 20.05 -26.99 32.23
CA LEU A 28 19.93 -25.85 33.15
C LEU A 28 20.42 -24.52 32.55
N GLY A 29 21.37 -24.55 31.61
CA GLY A 29 21.95 -23.36 30.98
C GLY A 29 21.19 -22.82 29.76
N GLY A 30 20.26 -23.59 29.20
CA GLY A 30 19.51 -23.24 27.99
C GLY A 30 18.44 -22.15 28.14
N CYS A 31 18.10 -21.73 29.36
CA CYS A 31 17.05 -20.72 29.61
C CYS A 31 17.51 -19.51 30.45
N ALA A 32 18.81 -19.22 30.50
CA ALA A 32 19.32 -18.09 31.31
C ALA A 32 19.47 -16.77 30.54
N THR A 33 19.25 -16.75 29.22
CA THR A 33 19.31 -15.52 28.43
C THR A 33 18.36 -15.58 27.24
N MET A 34 17.05 -15.47 27.48
CA MET A 34 16.14 -15.04 26.44
C MET A 34 16.00 -13.52 26.54
N PRO A 35 16.72 -12.74 25.71
CA PRO A 35 16.51 -11.30 25.66
C PRO A 35 15.06 -11.02 25.23
N PRO A 36 14.48 -9.89 25.69
CA PRO A 36 13.15 -9.47 25.26
C PRO A 36 13.03 -9.41 23.72
N PRO A 37 11.98 -10.02 23.10
CA PRO A 37 11.81 -10.11 21.66
C PRO A 37 11.23 -8.82 21.04
N ASN A 38 11.90 -7.69 21.26
CA ASN A 38 11.41 -6.37 20.81
C ASN A 38 11.27 -6.29 19.29
N ASP A 39 12.18 -6.90 18.53
CA ASP A 39 12.11 -6.91 17.06
C ASP A 39 10.86 -7.63 16.55
N ALA A 40 10.52 -8.79 17.14
CA ALA A 40 9.32 -9.54 16.77
C ALA A 40 8.05 -8.74 17.08
N MET A 41 8.01 -8.08 18.24
CA MET A 41 6.89 -7.21 18.64
C MET A 41 6.73 -6.02 17.68
N ASN A 42 7.83 -5.35 17.34
CA ASN A 42 7.81 -4.21 16.41
C ASN A 42 7.36 -4.63 15.01
N LEU A 43 7.84 -5.77 14.51
CA LEU A 43 7.43 -6.32 13.21
C LEU A 43 5.94 -6.68 13.19
N ALA A 44 5.43 -7.32 14.25
CA ALA A 44 4.01 -7.64 14.37
C ALA A 44 3.14 -6.36 14.39
N GLN A 45 3.57 -5.34 15.14
CA GLN A 45 2.87 -4.05 15.19
C GLN A 45 2.87 -3.36 13.82
N ALA A 46 3.99 -3.35 13.11
CA ALA A 46 4.08 -2.79 11.76
C ALA A 46 3.14 -3.53 10.78
N ARG A 47 3.05 -4.87 10.85
CA ARG A 47 2.11 -5.63 10.01
C ARG A 47 0.65 -5.38 10.35
N LEU A 48 0.34 -5.20 11.63
CA LEU A 48 -1.00 -4.79 12.05
C LEU A 48 -1.38 -3.40 11.52
N GLN A 49 -0.42 -2.47 11.41
CA GLN A 49 -0.64 -1.17 10.77
C GLN A 49 -0.82 -1.34 9.26
N ASP A 50 0.08 -2.07 8.59
CA ASP A 50 -0.03 -2.38 7.15
C ASP A 50 -1.40 -2.98 6.77
N ALA A 51 -1.95 -3.84 7.64
CA ALA A 51 -3.26 -4.45 7.43
C ALA A 51 -4.41 -3.44 7.60
N ARG A 52 -4.31 -2.55 8.60
CA ARG A 52 -5.30 -1.48 8.79
C ARG A 52 -5.27 -0.47 7.65
N ASP A 53 -4.08 -0.11 7.19
CA ASP A 53 -3.88 0.81 6.05
C ASP A 53 -4.40 0.22 4.73
N ALA A 54 -4.51 -1.10 4.65
CA ALA A 54 -5.13 -1.80 3.54
C ALA A 54 -6.65 -2.00 3.70
N ASP A 55 -7.29 -1.30 4.65
CA ASP A 55 -8.72 -1.38 4.96
C ASP A 55 -9.18 -2.80 5.37
N ALA A 56 -8.32 -3.57 6.04
CA ALA A 56 -8.68 -4.92 6.48
C ALA A 56 -9.87 -4.95 7.46
N SER A 57 -10.22 -3.84 8.11
CA SER A 57 -11.42 -3.76 8.94
C SER A 57 -12.71 -3.98 8.14
N ASP A 58 -12.71 -3.56 6.87
CA ASP A 58 -13.91 -3.59 6.03
C ASP A 58 -13.95 -4.87 5.20
N TYR A 59 -12.79 -5.32 4.71
CA TYR A 59 -12.70 -6.46 3.80
C TYR A 59 -12.30 -7.78 4.48
N ALA A 60 -11.64 -7.76 5.64
CA ALA A 60 -11.14 -8.94 6.36
C ALA A 60 -11.19 -8.80 7.90
N PRO A 61 -12.34 -8.42 8.51
CA PRO A 61 -12.42 -8.08 9.93
C PRO A 61 -12.06 -9.24 10.86
N VAL A 62 -12.39 -10.47 10.47
CA VAL A 62 -12.14 -11.68 11.27
C VAL A 62 -10.64 -11.95 11.40
N ASP A 63 -9.91 -11.94 10.29
CA ASP A 63 -8.46 -12.17 10.26
C ASP A 63 -7.70 -11.06 10.98
N LEU A 64 -8.13 -9.81 10.79
CA LEU A 64 -7.59 -8.66 11.52
C LEU A 64 -7.82 -8.82 13.04
N GLY A 65 -9.01 -9.27 13.45
CA GLY A 65 -9.34 -9.55 14.85
C GLY A 65 -8.43 -10.61 15.47
N PHE A 66 -8.15 -11.71 14.76
CA PHE A 66 -7.20 -12.73 15.22
C PHE A 66 -5.79 -12.16 15.40
N ALA A 67 -5.30 -11.40 14.42
CA ALA A 67 -4.00 -10.75 14.52
C ALA A 67 -3.90 -9.82 15.74
N GLN A 68 -4.93 -9.00 15.99
CA GLN A 68 -4.97 -8.10 17.14
C GLN A 68 -5.00 -8.85 18.46
N ASN A 69 -5.83 -9.89 18.55
CA ASN A 69 -5.98 -10.68 19.76
C ASN A 69 -4.67 -11.40 20.12
N LYS A 70 -3.98 -12.00 19.15
CA LYS A 70 -2.67 -12.63 19.38
C LYS A 70 -1.60 -11.61 19.76
N PHE A 71 -1.62 -10.40 19.18
CA PHE A 71 -0.71 -9.33 19.59
C PHE A 71 -0.95 -8.87 21.03
N GLN A 72 -2.20 -8.80 21.46
CA GLN A 72 -2.53 -8.51 22.86
C GLN A 72 -2.03 -9.62 23.79
N GLN A 73 -2.19 -10.89 23.41
CA GLN A 73 -1.62 -12.01 24.15
C GLN A 73 -0.09 -11.95 24.18
N ALA A 74 0.57 -11.57 23.08
CA ALA A 74 2.01 -11.37 23.04
C ALA A 74 2.47 -10.27 24.00
N GLN A 75 1.74 -9.15 24.07
CA GLN A 75 2.01 -8.08 25.03
C GLN A 75 1.82 -8.53 26.49
N ALA A 76 0.81 -9.35 26.77
CA ALA A 76 0.62 -9.95 28.09
C ALA A 76 1.78 -10.88 28.45
N ALA A 77 2.20 -11.76 27.53
CA ALA A 77 3.37 -12.62 27.71
C ALA A 77 4.68 -11.83 27.92
N MET A 78 4.85 -10.69 27.22
CA MET A 78 5.96 -9.77 27.46
C MET A 78 5.95 -9.21 28.88
N ALA A 79 4.78 -8.80 29.38
CA ALA A 79 4.62 -8.28 30.74
C ALA A 79 4.89 -9.35 31.81
N GLU A 80 4.52 -10.60 31.53
CA GLU A 80 4.79 -11.78 32.36
C GLU A 80 6.23 -12.32 32.23
N ARG A 81 7.08 -11.67 31.40
CA ARG A 81 8.45 -12.09 31.08
C ARG A 81 8.55 -13.48 30.43
N LYS A 82 7.47 -13.94 29.80
CA LYS A 82 7.42 -15.16 28.98
C LYS A 82 7.86 -14.85 27.56
N TYR A 83 9.15 -14.56 27.39
CA TYR A 83 9.70 -14.04 26.13
C TYR A 83 9.58 -15.00 24.94
N ALA A 84 9.71 -16.31 25.16
CA ALA A 84 9.49 -17.32 24.10
C ALA A 84 8.05 -17.29 23.58
N ASP A 85 7.08 -17.30 24.49
CA ASP A 85 5.66 -17.26 24.15
C ASP A 85 5.29 -15.95 23.46
N ALA A 86 5.82 -14.83 23.97
CA ALA A 86 5.65 -13.52 23.34
C ALA A 86 6.17 -13.49 21.89
N ALA A 87 7.36 -14.05 21.64
CA ALA A 87 7.94 -14.11 20.30
C ALA A 87 7.07 -14.97 19.34
N ASN A 88 6.59 -16.12 19.81
CA ASN A 88 5.72 -16.99 19.02
C ASN A 88 4.37 -16.33 18.71
N LEU A 89 3.71 -15.77 19.72
CA LEU A 89 2.44 -15.06 19.56
C LEU A 89 2.57 -13.83 18.65
N ALA A 90 3.69 -13.09 18.74
CA ALA A 90 3.97 -11.98 17.84
C ALA A 90 4.17 -12.46 16.39
N ALA A 91 4.89 -13.56 16.17
CA ALA A 91 5.09 -14.14 14.85
C ALA A 91 3.77 -14.64 14.24
N GLU A 92 2.91 -15.27 15.04
CA GLU A 92 1.57 -15.67 14.60
C GLU A 92 0.69 -14.46 14.27
N SER A 93 0.66 -13.46 15.15
CA SER A 93 -0.06 -12.20 14.91
C SER A 93 0.38 -11.54 13.61
N ARG A 94 1.69 -11.53 13.35
CA ARG A 94 2.28 -11.01 12.12
C ARG A 94 1.75 -11.76 10.89
N ALA A 95 1.73 -13.09 10.93
CA ALA A 95 1.24 -13.91 9.83
C ALA A 95 -0.27 -13.68 9.57
N ASP A 96 -1.07 -13.61 10.65
CA ASP A 96 -2.50 -13.33 10.56
C ASP A 96 -2.76 -11.92 9.98
N ALA A 97 -1.95 -10.92 10.37
CA ALA A 97 -2.03 -9.57 9.82
C ALA A 97 -1.66 -9.51 8.33
N GLU A 98 -0.60 -10.22 7.91
CA GLU A 98 -0.22 -10.33 6.49
C GLU A 98 -1.34 -10.99 5.67
N LEU A 99 -1.98 -12.01 6.22
CA LEU A 99 -3.14 -12.66 5.61
C LEU A 99 -4.36 -11.72 5.52
N ALA A 100 -4.66 -10.97 6.59
CA ALA A 100 -5.73 -9.98 6.60
C ALA A 100 -5.50 -8.90 5.55
N ARG A 101 -4.27 -8.38 5.45
CA ARG A 101 -3.86 -7.40 4.43
C ARG A 101 -4.09 -7.94 3.02
N ALA A 102 -3.64 -9.17 2.74
CA ALA A 102 -3.78 -9.76 1.41
C ALA A 102 -5.27 -9.95 1.03
N LYS A 103 -6.09 -10.42 1.96
CA LYS A 103 -7.55 -10.51 1.78
C LYS A 103 -8.18 -9.14 1.54
N ALA A 104 -7.72 -8.12 2.26
CA ALA A 104 -8.24 -6.78 2.13
C ALA A 104 -7.92 -6.16 0.77
N GLN A 105 -6.69 -6.29 0.31
CA GLN A 105 -6.27 -5.86 -1.03
C GLN A 105 -7.09 -6.56 -2.13
N LEU A 106 -7.35 -7.87 -1.96
CA LEU A 106 -8.20 -8.62 -2.89
C LEU A 106 -9.66 -8.11 -2.87
N GLY A 107 -10.21 -7.86 -1.68
CA GLY A 107 -11.56 -7.29 -1.52
C GLY A 107 -11.69 -5.92 -2.18
N ALA A 108 -10.73 -5.03 -1.91
CA ALA A 108 -10.65 -3.70 -2.50
C ALA A 108 -10.52 -3.76 -4.03
N ALA A 109 -9.66 -4.63 -4.56
CA ALA A 109 -9.51 -4.81 -6.00
C ALA A 109 -10.82 -5.29 -6.64
N ARG A 110 -11.52 -6.24 -6.03
CA ARG A 110 -12.83 -6.71 -6.51
C ARG A 110 -13.87 -5.60 -6.50
N ALA A 111 -13.92 -4.79 -5.44
CA ALA A 111 -14.83 -3.64 -5.36
C ALA A 111 -14.55 -2.61 -6.47
N GLN A 112 -13.27 -2.31 -6.73
CA GLN A 112 -12.86 -1.42 -7.82
C GLN A 112 -13.24 -1.97 -9.20
N ILE A 113 -13.06 -3.26 -9.44
CA ILE A 113 -13.48 -3.91 -10.70
C ILE A 113 -14.99 -3.78 -10.87
N GLN A 114 -15.79 -4.08 -9.84
CA GLN A 114 -17.24 -3.95 -9.92
C GLN A 114 -17.68 -2.50 -10.16
N ALA A 115 -17.02 -1.52 -9.53
CA ALA A 115 -17.29 -0.10 -9.77
C ALA A 115 -17.02 0.28 -11.23
N LYS A 116 -15.87 -0.14 -11.79
CA LYS A 116 -15.53 0.11 -13.20
C LYS A 116 -16.49 -0.57 -14.18
N LEU A 117 -16.95 -1.78 -13.88
CA LEU A 117 -17.93 -2.48 -14.70
C LEU A 117 -19.27 -1.75 -14.73
N LYS A 118 -19.77 -1.33 -13.56
CA LYS A 118 -21.00 -0.53 -13.45
C LYS A 118 -20.88 0.79 -14.22
N GLU A 119 -19.73 1.44 -14.16
CA GLU A 119 -19.49 2.66 -14.93
C GLU A 119 -19.45 2.39 -16.43
N ASN A 120 -18.80 1.30 -16.88
CA ASN A 120 -18.81 0.93 -18.29
C ASN A 120 -20.22 0.65 -18.81
N ASP A 121 -21.03 -0.08 -18.03
CA ASP A 121 -22.43 -0.36 -18.37
C ASP A 121 -23.27 0.91 -18.42
N ARG A 122 -23.04 1.85 -17.48
CA ARG A 122 -23.68 3.17 -17.50
C ARG A 122 -23.34 3.92 -18.78
N LEU A 123 -22.06 3.99 -19.15
CA LEU A 123 -21.60 4.69 -20.35
C LEU A 123 -22.17 4.08 -21.63
N ARG A 124 -22.27 2.75 -21.71
CA ARG A 124 -22.91 2.05 -22.84
C ARG A 124 -24.38 2.46 -22.99
N LYS A 125 -25.13 2.42 -21.89
CA LYS A 125 -26.54 2.84 -21.88
C LYS A 125 -26.72 4.31 -22.25
N VAL A 126 -25.81 5.18 -21.83
CA VAL A 126 -25.84 6.60 -22.21
C VAL A 126 -25.57 6.76 -23.71
N GLY A 127 -24.62 6.02 -24.28
CA GLY A 127 -24.39 5.98 -25.73
C GLY A 127 -25.63 5.56 -26.51
N GLU A 128 -26.27 4.46 -26.10
CA GLU A 128 -27.52 3.98 -26.71
C GLU A 128 -28.64 5.03 -26.66
N GLN A 129 -28.74 5.81 -25.58
CA GLN A 129 -29.72 6.88 -25.44
C GLN A 129 -29.41 8.10 -26.33
N ILE A 130 -28.13 8.42 -26.54
CA ILE A 130 -27.72 9.48 -27.46
C ILE A 130 -28.04 9.06 -28.91
N ASP A 131 -27.76 7.80 -29.26
CA ASP A 131 -28.05 7.25 -30.59
C ASP A 131 -29.57 7.12 -30.83
N ALA A 132 -30.35 6.71 -29.82
CA ALA A 132 -31.81 6.62 -29.90
C ALA A 132 -32.52 7.97 -29.82
N GLY A 133 -31.87 8.98 -29.22
CA GLY A 133 -32.32 10.36 -29.15
C GLY A 133 -32.08 11.16 -30.44
N ALA A 134 -31.46 10.53 -31.45
CA ALA A 134 -31.35 11.10 -32.78
C ALA A 134 -32.51 10.69 -33.72
N PRO A 135 -33.71 11.27 -33.54
CA PRO A 135 -34.56 11.54 -34.68
C PRO A 135 -34.91 13.04 -34.79
N ALA A 136 -34.88 13.54 -36.03
CA ALA A 136 -35.63 14.70 -36.52
C ALA A 136 -35.10 16.16 -36.41
N GLN A 137 -33.80 16.42 -36.15
CA GLN A 137 -33.22 17.76 -36.48
C GLN A 137 -32.20 17.75 -37.63
N ALA A 138 -31.67 16.59 -38.02
CA ALA A 138 -30.83 16.48 -39.22
C ALA A 138 -31.62 16.31 -40.54
N ALA A 139 -32.90 15.92 -40.47
CA ALA A 139 -33.73 15.68 -41.66
C ALA A 139 -34.54 16.91 -42.13
N SER A 140 -34.46 18.05 -41.43
CA SER A 140 -34.99 19.33 -41.89
C SER A 140 -33.96 20.18 -42.66
N ALA A 141 -32.74 19.69 -42.87
CA ALA A 141 -31.79 20.29 -43.80
C ALA A 141 -32.01 19.68 -45.20
N THR A 142 -32.88 20.30 -45.99
CA THR A 142 -32.94 20.10 -47.45
C THR A 142 -31.54 20.16 -48.07
N PRO A 143 -31.23 19.34 -49.10
CA PRO A 143 -30.04 19.54 -49.92
C PRO A 143 -30.23 20.82 -50.75
N ALA A 144 -29.87 21.97 -50.18
CA ALA A 144 -29.85 23.24 -50.88
C ALA A 144 -28.62 23.28 -51.79
N THR A 145 -28.90 23.39 -53.09
CA THR A 145 -27.99 23.78 -54.17
C THR A 145 -27.05 24.92 -53.72
N PRO A 146 -25.76 24.90 -54.09
CA PRO A 146 -24.81 25.93 -53.68
C PRO A 146 -25.20 27.30 -54.26
N PRO A 147 -25.25 28.38 -53.46
CA PRO A 147 -25.26 29.73 -53.99
C PRO A 147 -23.88 30.09 -54.57
N PRO A 148 -23.82 30.88 -55.66
CA PRO A 148 -22.56 31.33 -56.23
C PRO A 148 -21.83 32.24 -55.23
N ALA A 149 -20.50 32.09 -55.22
CA ALA A 149 -19.57 32.87 -54.43
C ALA A 149 -19.91 34.38 -54.46
N ALA A 150 -20.36 34.90 -53.33
CA ALA A 150 -20.41 36.34 -53.06
C ALA A 150 -19.39 36.65 -51.97
N ALA A 151 -18.62 37.70 -52.23
CA ALA A 151 -17.39 38.13 -51.59
C ALA A 151 -17.37 38.05 -50.05
N ILE A 152 -16.23 37.58 -49.53
CA ILE A 152 -15.83 37.65 -48.13
C ILE A 152 -15.43 39.11 -47.82
N PRO A 153 -16.07 39.81 -46.88
CA PRO A 153 -15.45 40.95 -46.22
C PRO A 153 -14.37 40.42 -45.27
N ASP A 154 -13.15 40.92 -45.43
CA ASP A 154 -11.98 40.67 -44.58
C ASP A 154 -12.35 40.63 -43.09
N MET A 155 -12.21 39.45 -42.48
CA MET A 155 -12.18 39.28 -41.04
C MET A 155 -10.74 38.89 -40.67
N PRO A 156 -10.00 39.69 -39.88
CA PRO A 156 -8.63 39.37 -39.53
C PRO A 156 -8.63 38.10 -38.65
N ALA A 157 -7.85 37.10 -39.06
CA ALA A 157 -7.63 35.90 -38.26
C ALA A 157 -7.07 36.27 -36.87
N PRO A 158 -7.54 35.67 -35.75
CA PRO A 158 -6.73 35.64 -34.55
C PRO A 158 -5.45 34.86 -34.91
N ALA A 159 -4.30 35.47 -34.63
CA ALA A 159 -3.00 34.88 -34.92
C ALA A 159 -2.96 33.42 -34.47
N SER A 160 -2.63 32.53 -35.41
CA SER A 160 -2.14 31.19 -35.11
C SER A 160 -1.15 31.30 -33.97
N SER A 161 -1.52 30.74 -32.81
CA SER A 161 -0.64 30.71 -31.66
C SER A 161 0.60 29.91 -32.05
N THR A 162 1.70 30.65 -32.13
CA THR A 162 3.03 30.17 -32.45
C THR A 162 3.44 29.11 -31.44
N LEU A 163 3.94 27.99 -31.96
CA LEU A 163 4.70 27.00 -31.21
C LEU A 163 5.79 27.75 -30.42
N SER A 164 5.65 27.82 -29.10
CA SER A 164 6.58 28.55 -28.25
C SER A 164 7.90 27.80 -28.17
N THR A 165 8.94 28.34 -28.80
CA THR A 165 10.33 27.90 -28.70
C THR A 165 10.88 28.28 -27.32
N PRO A 166 11.44 27.35 -26.53
CA PRO A 166 12.03 27.67 -25.23
C PRO A 166 13.31 28.53 -25.39
N PRO A 167 13.58 29.50 -24.48
CA PRO A 167 14.72 30.39 -24.60
C PRO A 167 16.05 29.66 -24.38
N ALA A 168 16.97 29.86 -25.34
CA ALA A 168 18.35 29.42 -25.27
C ALA A 168 19.14 30.21 -24.22
N GLY A 169 19.61 29.53 -23.17
CA GLY A 169 20.73 29.97 -22.34
C GLY A 169 22.08 29.81 -23.06
N PRO A 170 23.16 30.44 -22.57
CA PRO A 170 24.39 30.60 -23.32
C PRO A 170 25.14 29.27 -23.51
N ARG A 171 25.52 29.06 -24.77
CA ARG A 171 26.42 28.07 -25.36
C ARG A 171 27.39 27.39 -24.38
N SER A 172 27.31 26.06 -24.32
CA SER A 172 28.51 25.22 -24.23
C SER A 172 28.47 24.14 -25.31
N ARG A 173 29.67 23.84 -25.79
CA ARG A 173 30.04 23.37 -27.11
C ARG A 173 30.36 21.88 -27.06
N GLY A 174 29.92 21.13 -28.08
CA GLY A 174 30.19 19.70 -28.27
C GLY A 174 29.11 18.85 -27.61
N GLY A 175 28.56 17.81 -28.20
CA GLY A 175 28.83 17.07 -29.42
C GLY A 175 27.87 15.87 -29.35
N PHE A 176 27.55 15.29 -30.51
CA PHE A 176 26.85 14.01 -30.59
C PHE A 176 27.46 12.98 -29.62
N GLN A 177 26.65 12.34 -28.76
CA GLN A 177 26.39 10.89 -28.83
C GLN A 177 25.80 10.28 -27.55
N THR A 178 24.93 9.28 -27.82
CA THR A 178 24.70 8.01 -27.11
C THR A 178 24.13 8.04 -25.71
N VAL A 179 22.96 7.40 -25.60
CA VAL A 179 22.41 6.82 -24.38
C VAL A 179 23.41 5.84 -23.77
N PRO A 180 23.70 5.92 -22.47
CA PRO A 180 24.01 4.74 -21.68
C PRO A 180 22.96 4.53 -20.60
N ALA A 181 22.49 3.28 -20.50
CA ALA A 181 21.78 2.79 -19.36
C ALA A 181 22.69 2.80 -18.12
N GLY A 182 22.11 3.15 -16.97
CA GLY A 182 22.60 2.70 -15.67
C GLY A 182 23.06 3.79 -14.71
N GLN A 183 22.43 3.74 -13.53
CA GLN A 183 23.06 3.86 -12.21
C GLN A 183 22.95 5.21 -11.47
N GLY A 184 22.53 5.10 -10.20
CA GLY A 184 22.72 6.10 -9.14
C GLY A 184 21.45 6.87 -8.81
N SER A 185 20.75 6.51 -7.73
CA SER A 185 21.04 6.96 -6.35
C SER A 185 20.67 8.41 -6.07
N GLY A 186 19.69 8.56 -5.18
CA GLY A 186 19.79 9.53 -4.09
C GLY A 186 19.01 10.82 -4.25
N GLY A 187 18.00 10.98 -3.38
CA GLY A 187 17.84 12.24 -2.65
C GLY A 187 16.70 13.16 -3.09
N GLY A 188 15.62 13.13 -2.30
CA GLY A 188 14.89 14.34 -1.93
C GLY A 188 13.77 14.79 -2.87
N PHE A 189 12.60 14.15 -2.79
CA PHE A 189 11.37 14.81 -3.19
C PHE A 189 10.87 15.66 -2.01
N GLN A 190 11.08 16.97 -2.11
CA GLN A 190 10.45 17.95 -1.25
C GLN A 190 8.93 17.94 -1.46
N THR A 191 8.21 17.88 -0.35
CA THR A 191 6.77 18.02 -0.19
C THR A 191 6.28 19.33 -0.83
N VAL A 192 5.29 19.24 -1.72
CA VAL A 192 4.56 20.40 -2.25
C VAL A 192 3.42 20.74 -1.27
N PRO A 193 3.28 21.98 -0.77
CA PRO A 193 2.14 22.39 0.03
C PRO A 193 0.93 22.73 -0.85
N ALA A 194 -0.26 22.34 -0.36
CA ALA A 194 -1.56 22.59 -0.98
C ALA A 194 -1.91 24.09 -1.05
N PRO A 195 -2.66 24.57 -2.06
CA PRO A 195 -3.17 25.93 -2.09
C PRO A 195 -4.43 26.08 -1.21
N SER A 196 -4.33 26.93 -0.19
CA SER A 196 -5.44 27.43 0.63
C SER A 196 -6.41 28.24 -0.24
N SER A 197 -7.64 27.74 -0.39
CA SER A 197 -8.75 28.48 -0.99
C SER A 197 -9.49 29.24 0.10
N SER A 198 -9.33 30.56 0.12
CA SER A 198 -10.14 31.48 0.92
C SER A 198 -11.17 32.14 0.01
N ALA A 199 -12.45 31.81 0.17
CA ALA A 199 -13.57 32.60 -0.36
C ALA A 199 -14.82 32.40 0.52
N SER A 200 -14.94 33.30 1.49
CA SER A 200 -16.14 33.94 2.04
C SER A 200 -17.52 33.57 1.46
N GLY A 201 -18.40 33.12 2.34
CA GLY A 201 -19.85 33.06 2.14
C GLY A 201 -20.59 32.74 3.44
N GLN A 202 -20.89 33.77 4.23
CA GLN A 202 -21.72 33.69 5.44
C GLN A 202 -23.17 33.30 5.10
N PRO A 203 -23.83 32.41 5.86
CA PRO A 203 -25.28 32.41 5.97
C PRO A 203 -25.71 33.14 7.25
N ALA A 204 -26.55 34.14 7.07
CA ALA A 204 -27.21 34.90 8.11
C ALA A 204 -28.09 34.00 9.00
N THR A 205 -27.90 34.13 10.32
CA THR A 205 -28.82 33.60 11.33
C THR A 205 -30.03 34.52 11.42
N ASN A 206 -31.22 34.00 11.08
CA ASN A 206 -32.50 34.68 11.27
C ASN A 206 -33.08 34.31 12.65
N PRO A 207 -33.32 35.27 13.56
CA PRO A 207 -33.94 35.04 14.86
C PRO A 207 -35.41 35.45 14.81
N ASN A 208 -36.29 34.55 14.39
CA ASN A 208 -37.72 34.70 14.67
C ASN A 208 -38.38 33.34 14.52
N GLN A 209 -38.97 32.83 15.59
CA GLN A 209 -40.15 31.96 15.65
C GLN A 209 -40.40 31.69 17.14
N GLY A 210 -41.07 32.65 17.78
CA GLY A 210 -41.69 32.48 19.09
C GLY A 210 -43.13 31.99 18.96
N GLY A 211 -43.59 31.31 20.01
CA GLY A 211 -45.00 31.33 20.44
C GLY A 211 -45.92 30.22 19.90
N GLN A 212 -46.14 29.18 20.73
CA GLN A 212 -47.42 28.78 21.36
C GLN A 212 -48.66 28.52 20.47
N PRO A 213 -49.75 27.87 20.96
CA PRO A 213 -50.15 27.53 22.35
C PRO A 213 -49.80 26.13 22.84
#